data_AF-A0A947QZT8-F1
#
_entry.id   AF-A0A947QZT8-F1
#
_cell.length_a   1.000
_cell.length_b   1.000
_cell.length_c   1.000
_cell.angle_alpha   90.00
_cell.angle_beta   90.00
_cell.angle_gamma   90.00
#
_symmetry.space_group_name_H-M   'P 1'
#
loop_
_entity.id
_entity.type
_entity.pdbx_description
1 polymer ?
#
loop_
_entity_poly.entity_id
_entity_poly.type
_entity_poly.pdbx_seq_one_letter_code
_entity_poly.pdbx_strand_id
1 'polypeptide(L)'
;MKEDPIKIGISTCLLGKKVRWDGNHKHDRFLTDTLGQYVDYVPVCPEMECGMGVPREPVRLVGDPFAPRLMTIRTHKDFTGQMKAWAGKRLLELEKENLCGYIFKCDSPSSGMIHVKVYGEDGKSARKVGVGIFARMFMDHFPRIPVEDDCRLHDIKIRENFIERIFMLKKWRELLKTGKTLGGLADFHTRQKLLVLAHSETHYREMGRTVAEGKKMPVDKLFDTYEHLMSDALKLRNHA
;
A
#
# COMPACT_ATOMS: atom_id res chain seq x y z
N MET A 1 10.15 -23.75 13.14
CA MET A 1 10.75 -22.58 12.44
C MET A 1 9.93 -21.37 12.84
N LYS A 2 10.55 -20.27 13.29
CA LYS A 2 9.81 -19.01 13.52
C LYS A 2 9.36 -18.51 12.15
N GLU A 3 8.06 -18.27 11.98
CA GLU A 3 7.54 -17.61 10.78
C GLU A 3 8.12 -16.19 10.72
N ASP A 4 8.59 -15.77 9.53
CA ASP A 4 9.02 -14.39 9.34
C ASP A 4 7.83 -13.45 9.63
N PRO A 5 8.03 -12.32 10.30
CA PRO A 5 6.95 -11.38 10.58
C PRO A 5 6.41 -10.74 9.29
N ILE A 6 5.14 -10.32 9.32
CA ILE A 6 4.52 -9.56 8.22
C ILE A 6 5.12 -8.16 8.23
N LYS A 7 5.86 -7.78 7.19
CA LYS A 7 6.40 -6.42 7.06
C LYS A 7 5.40 -5.48 6.39
N ILE A 8 5.11 -4.34 7.00
CA ILE A 8 4.20 -3.32 6.47
C ILE A 8 4.90 -1.97 6.41
N GLY A 9 4.89 -1.34 5.23
CA GLY A 9 5.33 0.05 5.10
C GLY A 9 4.33 0.98 5.78
N ILE A 10 4.81 1.97 6.53
CA ILE A 10 3.91 2.89 7.23
C ILE A 10 4.44 4.32 7.23
N SER A 11 3.54 5.29 7.05
CA SER A 11 3.90 6.70 7.26
C SER A 11 4.41 6.92 8.68
N THR A 12 5.67 7.31 8.84
CA THR A 12 6.39 7.36 10.13
C THR A 12 5.69 8.19 11.23
N CYS A 13 4.90 9.20 10.85
CA CYS A 13 4.14 10.02 11.79
C CYS A 13 3.05 9.23 12.54
N LEU A 14 2.57 8.12 11.98
CA LEU A 14 1.57 7.23 12.58
C LEU A 14 2.14 6.42 13.74
N LEU A 15 3.45 6.21 13.76
CA LEU A 15 4.18 5.51 14.83
C LEU A 15 4.52 6.42 16.02
N GLY A 16 3.94 7.62 16.10
CA GLY A 16 4.21 8.57 17.18
C GLY A 16 5.55 9.30 17.07
N LYS A 17 6.28 9.16 15.96
CA LYS A 17 7.51 9.92 15.73
C LYS A 17 7.17 11.36 15.32
N LYS A 18 7.90 12.31 15.91
CA LYS A 18 7.75 13.76 15.70
C LYS A 18 8.37 14.20 14.36
N VAL A 19 7.79 13.75 13.25
CA VAL A 19 8.31 13.99 11.88
C VAL A 19 7.40 14.88 11.01
N ARG A 20 6.26 15.32 11.57
CA ARG A 20 5.36 16.22 10.85
C ARG A 20 5.99 17.60 10.70
N TRP A 21 5.46 18.38 9.77
CA TRP A 21 5.93 19.73 9.48
C TRP A 21 5.90 20.65 10.71
N ASP A 22 4.95 20.43 11.61
CA ASP A 22 4.75 21.15 12.88
C ASP A 22 5.63 20.62 14.03
N GLY A 23 6.51 19.63 13.77
CA GLY A 23 7.31 18.98 14.80
C GLY A 23 6.51 18.04 15.71
N ASN A 24 5.27 17.72 15.36
CA ASN A 24 4.40 16.83 16.12
C ASN A 24 4.27 15.44 15.46
N HIS A 25 3.43 14.58 16.01
CA HIS A 25 3.12 13.25 15.51
C HIS A 25 1.60 13.09 15.26
N LYS A 26 1.21 11.93 14.72
CA LYS A 26 -0.17 11.50 14.55
C LYS A 26 -0.28 10.05 14.98
N HIS A 27 0.08 9.78 16.23
CA HIS A 27 0.17 8.42 16.76
C HIS A 27 -1.20 7.74 16.66
N ASP A 28 -1.23 6.63 15.94
CA ASP A 28 -2.40 5.76 15.84
C ASP A 28 -2.18 4.52 16.72
N ARG A 29 -2.98 4.40 17.78
CA ARG A 29 -2.88 3.29 18.74
C ARG A 29 -3.36 1.97 18.17
N PHE A 30 -4.30 1.97 17.24
CA PHE A 30 -4.71 0.72 16.59
C PHE A 30 -3.52 0.14 15.82
N LEU A 31 -2.78 0.98 15.11
CA LEU A 31 -1.59 0.55 14.37
C LEU A 31 -0.48 0.10 15.32
N THR A 32 -0.12 0.85 16.35
CA THR A 32 1.00 0.45 17.22
C THR A 32 0.65 -0.65 18.22
N ASP A 33 -0.52 -0.56 18.85
CA ASP A 33 -0.83 -1.35 20.04
C ASP A 33 -1.65 -2.59 19.71
N THR A 34 -2.38 -2.61 18.59
CA THR A 34 -3.17 -3.78 18.14
C THR A 34 -2.50 -4.47 16.96
N LEU A 35 -2.41 -3.81 15.80
CA LEU A 35 -1.87 -4.43 14.59
C LEU A 35 -0.35 -4.66 14.70
N GLY A 36 0.37 -3.75 15.35
CA GLY A 36 1.81 -3.85 15.61
C GLY A 36 2.25 -5.07 16.44
N GLN A 37 1.31 -5.78 17.07
CA GLN A 37 1.60 -7.06 17.72
C GLN A 37 1.82 -8.20 16.72
N TYR A 38 1.34 -8.05 15.49
CA TYR A 38 1.35 -9.09 14.45
C TYR A 38 2.26 -8.75 13.26
N VAL A 39 2.73 -7.50 13.18
CA VAL A 39 3.42 -6.96 12.00
C VAL A 39 4.65 -6.15 12.41
N ASP A 40 5.66 -6.19 11.56
CA ASP A 40 6.84 -5.33 11.66
C ASP A 40 6.66 -4.12 10.74
N TYR A 41 6.80 -2.93 11.31
CA TYR A 41 6.67 -1.69 10.56
C TYR A 41 7.98 -1.25 9.91
N VAL A 42 7.91 -0.95 8.61
CA VAL A 42 8.96 -0.26 7.86
C VAL A 42 8.56 1.22 7.73
N PRO A 43 9.08 2.10 8.60
CA PRO A 43 8.71 3.51 8.58
C PRO A 43 9.23 4.22 7.33
N VAL A 44 8.38 5.03 6.72
CA VAL A 44 8.76 5.91 5.61
C VAL A 44 8.13 7.30 5.80
N CYS A 45 8.94 8.34 5.76
CA CYS A 45 8.52 9.73 5.79
C CYS A 45 9.05 10.46 4.56
N PRO A 46 8.27 10.53 3.46
CA PRO A 46 8.76 11.10 2.20
C PRO A 46 9.31 12.50 2.31
N GLU A 47 8.65 13.37 3.08
CA GLU A 47 9.06 14.78 3.22
C GLU A 47 10.35 14.94 4.01
N MET A 48 10.54 14.15 5.07
CA MET A 48 11.75 14.22 5.88
C MET A 48 12.92 13.57 5.13
N GLU A 49 12.71 12.37 4.60
CA GLU A 49 13.73 11.58 3.91
C GLU A 49 14.14 12.20 2.56
N CYS A 50 13.27 12.97 1.90
CA CYS A 50 13.66 13.72 0.72
C CYS A 50 14.50 14.98 1.05
N GLY A 51 14.60 15.39 2.32
CA GLY A 51 15.49 16.46 2.77
C GLY A 51 14.82 17.76 3.19
N MET A 52 13.51 17.77 3.50
CA MET A 52 12.82 19.00 3.93
C MET A 52 13.02 19.35 5.42
N GLY A 53 13.50 18.40 6.24
CA GLY A 53 13.74 18.61 7.67
C GLY A 53 12.47 18.64 8.55
N VAL A 54 12.68 18.84 9.85
CA VAL A 54 11.64 18.99 10.88
C VAL A 54 12.11 20.01 11.94
N PRO A 55 11.35 21.07 12.23
CA PRO A 55 10.12 21.52 11.56
C PRO A 55 10.39 22.02 10.14
N ARG A 56 9.34 22.13 9.32
CA ARG A 56 9.43 22.62 7.93
C ARG A 56 8.18 23.38 7.54
N GLU A 57 8.29 24.13 6.45
CA GLU A 57 7.14 24.79 5.85
C GLU A 57 6.14 23.75 5.30
N PRO A 58 4.83 23.93 5.53
CA PRO A 58 3.83 23.05 4.93
C PRO A 58 3.90 23.06 3.40
N VAL A 59 3.66 21.90 2.82
CA VAL A 59 3.55 21.71 1.37
C VAL A 59 2.11 21.44 0.96
N ARG A 60 1.82 21.65 -0.31
CA ARG A 60 0.55 21.31 -0.97
C ARG A 60 0.79 20.87 -2.41
N LEU A 61 -0.17 20.16 -2.96
CA LEU A 61 -0.21 19.83 -4.38
C LEU A 61 -0.84 20.98 -5.16
N VAL A 62 -0.23 21.39 -6.27
CA VAL A 62 -0.69 22.51 -7.13
C VAL A 62 -0.70 22.07 -8.59
N GLY A 63 -1.70 22.53 -9.37
CA GLY A 63 -1.80 22.33 -10.80
C GLY A 63 -2.72 21.17 -11.20
N ASP A 64 -2.23 20.32 -12.10
CA ASP A 64 -2.98 19.17 -12.63
C ASP A 64 -3.05 18.03 -11.58
N PRO A 65 -4.24 17.53 -11.21
CA PRO A 65 -4.38 16.37 -10.34
C PRO A 65 -3.70 15.08 -10.81
N PHE A 66 -3.48 14.91 -12.12
CA PHE A 66 -2.77 13.74 -12.66
C PHE A 66 -1.25 13.88 -12.56
N ALA A 67 -0.74 15.11 -12.58
CA ALA A 67 0.69 15.42 -12.48
C ALA A 67 0.92 16.66 -11.59
N PRO A 68 0.59 16.61 -10.30
CA PRO A 68 0.64 17.79 -9.46
C PRO A 68 2.08 18.15 -9.08
N ARG A 69 2.31 19.44 -8.84
CA ARG A 69 3.56 19.96 -8.26
C ARG A 69 3.46 20.00 -6.75
N LEU A 70 4.48 19.52 -6.05
CA LEU A 70 4.60 19.61 -4.60
C LEU A 70 5.31 20.91 -4.24
N MET A 71 4.56 21.88 -3.74
CA MET A 71 5.08 23.23 -3.48
C MET A 71 4.86 23.64 -2.03
N THR A 72 5.79 24.40 -1.48
CA THR A 72 5.61 25.06 -0.18
C THR A 72 4.57 26.19 -0.27
N ILE A 73 3.85 26.45 0.81
CA ILE A 73 2.68 27.35 0.79
C ILE A 73 3.05 28.84 0.70
N ARG A 74 4.06 29.28 1.44
CA ARG A 74 4.54 30.67 1.57
C ARG A 74 5.68 30.99 0.60
N THR A 75 6.68 30.11 0.51
CA THR A 75 7.88 30.36 -0.32
C THR A 75 7.72 29.91 -1.76
N HIS A 76 6.67 29.14 -2.08
CA HIS A 76 6.41 28.61 -3.42
C HIS A 76 7.59 27.81 -4.02
N LYS A 77 8.42 27.23 -3.16
CA LYS A 77 9.52 26.37 -3.58
C LYS A 77 8.96 25.04 -4.06
N ASP A 78 9.38 24.63 -5.25
CA ASP A 78 8.99 23.37 -5.87
C ASP A 78 9.91 22.22 -5.42
N PHE A 79 9.32 21.21 -4.77
CA PHE A 79 9.98 20.00 -4.29
C PHE A 79 9.65 18.76 -5.14
N THR A 80 8.93 18.92 -6.25
CA THR A 80 8.46 17.81 -7.10
C THR A 80 9.60 16.95 -7.60
N GLY A 81 10.65 17.57 -8.17
CA GLY A 81 11.81 16.85 -8.69
C GLY A 81 12.59 16.12 -7.59
N GLN A 82 12.83 16.80 -6.46
CA GLN A 82 13.50 16.23 -5.30
C GLN A 82 12.73 15.04 -4.72
N MET A 83 11.41 15.15 -4.58
CA MET A 83 10.53 14.08 -4.10
C MET A 83 10.55 12.87 -5.05
N LYS A 84 10.41 13.09 -6.36
CA LYS A 84 10.41 12.00 -7.35
C LYS A 84 11.76 11.28 -7.41
N ALA A 85 12.86 12.02 -7.39
CA ALA A 85 14.21 11.44 -7.41
C ALA A 85 14.50 10.60 -6.16
N TRP A 86 14.11 11.10 -4.98
CA TRP A 86 14.21 10.34 -3.74
C TRP A 86 13.29 9.12 -3.74
N ALA A 87 12.01 9.29 -4.13
CA ALA A 87 11.03 8.21 -4.17
C ALA A 87 11.48 7.06 -5.06
N GLY A 88 12.05 7.36 -6.25
CA GLY A 88 12.57 6.33 -7.15
C GLY A 88 13.66 5.45 -6.49
N LYS A 89 14.59 6.06 -5.72
CA LYS A 89 15.61 5.30 -4.98
C LYS A 89 14.99 4.51 -3.84
N ARG A 90 14.08 5.13 -3.07
CA ARG A 90 13.44 4.50 -1.91
C ARG A 90 12.60 3.29 -2.31
N LEU A 91 11.91 3.34 -3.45
CA LEU A 91 11.11 2.21 -3.93
C LEU A 91 11.97 0.95 -4.18
N LEU A 92 13.15 1.12 -4.79
CA LEU A 92 14.12 0.01 -4.99
C LEU A 92 14.67 -0.56 -3.67
N GLU A 93 14.77 0.26 -2.63
CA GLU A 93 15.11 -0.23 -1.29
C GLU A 93 13.95 -1.03 -0.69
N LEU A 94 12.71 -0.55 -0.84
CA LEU A 94 11.51 -1.21 -0.32
C LEU A 94 11.20 -2.53 -1.03
N GLU A 95 11.64 -2.73 -2.29
CA GLU A 95 11.57 -4.04 -2.97
C GLU A 95 12.27 -5.13 -2.15
N LYS A 96 13.42 -4.80 -1.53
CA LYS A 96 14.22 -5.74 -0.74
C LYS A 96 13.59 -6.06 0.61
N GLU A 97 12.68 -5.22 1.09
CA GLU A 97 12.00 -5.40 2.38
C GLU A 97 10.88 -6.44 2.31
N ASN A 98 10.46 -6.88 1.11
CA ASN A 98 9.38 -7.86 0.94
C ASN A 98 8.11 -7.44 1.69
N LEU A 99 7.64 -6.21 1.45
CA LEU A 99 6.47 -5.62 2.11
C LEU A 99 5.17 -6.32 1.74
N CYS A 100 4.36 -6.70 2.74
CA CYS A 100 3.05 -7.35 2.55
C CYS A 100 1.89 -6.35 2.53
N GLY A 101 2.14 -5.08 2.86
CA GLY A 101 1.16 -4.01 2.80
C GLY A 101 1.81 -2.64 2.99
N TYR A 102 1.05 -1.58 2.74
CA TYR A 102 1.45 -0.21 3.07
C TYR A 102 0.30 0.62 3.65
N ILE A 103 0.58 1.38 4.72
CA ILE A 103 -0.38 2.27 5.38
C ILE A 103 0.09 3.72 5.23
N PHE A 104 -0.68 4.47 4.45
CA PHE A 104 -0.45 5.87 4.14
C PHE A 104 -1.07 6.81 5.16
N LYS A 105 -0.50 8.00 5.33
CA LYS A 105 -1.15 9.10 6.05
C LYS A 105 -2.18 9.79 5.14
N CYS A 106 -3.47 9.70 5.46
CA CYS A 106 -4.56 10.40 4.78
C CYS A 106 -4.31 11.92 4.76
N ASP A 107 -4.78 12.56 3.68
CA ASP A 107 -4.63 13.99 3.36
C ASP A 107 -3.18 14.50 3.19
N SER A 108 -2.15 13.65 3.28
CA SER A 108 -0.77 14.07 3.06
C SER A 108 -0.53 14.39 1.56
N PRO A 109 0.03 15.57 1.22
CA PRO A 109 0.45 15.89 -0.15
C PRO A 109 1.48 14.91 -0.73
N SER A 110 2.23 14.23 0.13
CA SER A 110 3.29 13.30 -0.29
C SER A 110 2.81 11.85 -0.20
N SER A 111 2.13 11.50 0.89
CA SER A 111 1.78 10.10 1.22
C SER A 111 0.29 9.77 1.07
N GLY A 112 -0.61 10.73 0.85
CA GLY A 112 -2.04 10.43 0.83
C GLY A 112 -2.43 9.58 -0.38
N MET A 113 -3.08 8.44 -0.16
CA MET A 113 -3.41 7.48 -1.21
C MET A 113 -4.54 7.94 -2.12
N ILE A 114 -5.55 8.62 -1.56
CA ILE A 114 -6.72 9.13 -2.29
C ILE A 114 -7.21 10.44 -1.66
N HIS A 115 -8.07 11.16 -2.39
CA HIS A 115 -8.77 12.37 -1.94
C HIS A 115 -7.86 13.50 -1.42
N VAL A 116 -6.60 13.54 -1.86
CA VAL A 116 -5.66 14.59 -1.50
C VAL A 116 -6.05 15.89 -2.21
N LYS A 117 -5.97 17.02 -1.48
CA LYS A 117 -6.26 18.35 -2.02
C LYS A 117 -5.20 18.75 -3.05
N VAL A 118 -5.64 19.03 -4.27
CA VAL A 118 -4.85 19.67 -5.33
C VAL A 118 -5.41 21.05 -5.56
N TYR A 119 -4.56 22.06 -5.40
CA TYR A 119 -4.91 23.46 -5.59
C TYR A 119 -4.73 23.82 -7.06
N GLY A 120 -5.62 24.67 -7.62
CA GLY A 120 -5.42 25.24 -8.94
C GLY A 120 -4.18 26.14 -8.99
N GLU A 121 -3.76 26.50 -10.21
CA GLU A 121 -2.67 27.48 -10.44
C GLU A 121 -2.98 28.84 -9.79
N ASP A 122 -4.27 29.17 -9.63
CA ASP A 122 -4.76 30.36 -8.92
C ASP A 122 -4.55 30.29 -7.40
N GLY A 123 -4.19 29.12 -6.86
CA GLY A 123 -3.98 28.87 -5.44
C GLY A 123 -5.23 28.96 -4.55
N LYS A 124 -6.41 29.26 -5.13
CA LYS A 124 -7.67 29.53 -4.44
C LYS A 124 -8.67 28.38 -4.60
N SER A 125 -8.72 27.77 -5.78
CA SER A 125 -9.54 26.59 -6.03
C SER A 125 -8.83 25.34 -5.51
N ALA A 126 -9.56 24.41 -4.89
CA ALA A 126 -8.99 23.13 -4.43
C ALA A 126 -9.94 21.97 -4.72
N ARG A 127 -9.41 20.88 -5.28
CA ARG A 127 -10.15 19.66 -5.59
C ARG A 127 -9.59 18.48 -4.79
N LYS A 128 -10.45 17.70 -4.14
CA LYS A 128 -10.07 16.47 -3.38
C LYS A 128 -10.06 15.23 -4.27
N VAL A 129 -9.26 15.28 -5.33
CA VAL A 129 -9.15 14.21 -6.34
C VAL A 129 -7.72 13.75 -6.54
N GLY A 130 -6.76 14.37 -5.85
CA GLY A 130 -5.35 14.06 -5.98
C GLY A 130 -4.92 12.83 -5.20
N VAL A 131 -3.70 12.43 -5.49
CA VAL A 131 -2.93 11.41 -4.79
C VAL A 131 -1.55 12.00 -4.51
N GLY A 132 -0.99 11.70 -3.34
CA GLY A 132 0.33 12.15 -2.98
C GLY A 132 1.39 11.58 -3.92
N ILE A 133 2.44 12.37 -4.20
CA ILE A 133 3.44 12.00 -5.22
C ILE A 133 4.08 10.65 -4.91
N PHE A 134 4.49 10.42 -3.65
CA PHE A 134 5.09 9.14 -3.27
C PHE A 134 4.06 8.01 -3.28
N ALA A 135 2.84 8.26 -2.81
CA ALA A 135 1.78 7.25 -2.81
C ALA A 135 1.44 6.76 -4.23
N ARG A 136 1.36 7.68 -5.20
CA ARG A 136 1.19 7.34 -6.63
C ARG A 136 2.32 6.45 -7.11
N MET A 137 3.57 6.89 -6.94
CA MET A 137 4.74 6.12 -7.39
C MET A 137 4.83 4.74 -6.71
N PHE A 138 4.48 4.64 -5.43
CA PHE A 138 4.44 3.37 -4.72
C PHE A 138 3.39 2.42 -5.30
N MET A 139 2.16 2.90 -5.53
CA MET A 139 1.09 2.06 -6.10
C MET A 139 1.39 1.63 -7.53
N ASP A 140 2.01 2.50 -8.33
CA ASP A 140 2.41 2.18 -9.71
C ASP A 140 3.53 1.12 -9.73
N HIS A 141 4.47 1.20 -8.79
CA HIS A 141 5.59 0.27 -8.69
C HIS A 141 5.21 -1.06 -8.02
N PHE A 142 4.27 -1.05 -7.07
CA PHE A 142 3.80 -2.21 -6.33
C PHE A 142 2.29 -2.46 -6.48
N PRO A 143 1.79 -2.76 -7.71
CA PRO A 143 0.35 -2.87 -7.96
C PRO A 143 -0.33 -4.04 -7.23
N ARG A 144 0.46 -5.03 -6.78
CA ARG A 144 -0.02 -6.23 -6.05
C ARG A 144 0.03 -6.09 -4.53
N ILE A 145 0.68 -5.05 -4.01
CA ILE A 145 0.76 -4.84 -2.56
C ILE A 145 -0.53 -4.15 -2.09
N PRO A 146 -1.25 -4.70 -1.10
CA PRO A 146 -2.37 -4.04 -0.48
C PRO A 146 -1.97 -2.70 0.15
N VAL A 147 -2.72 -1.65 -0.15
CA VAL A 147 -2.49 -0.32 0.38
C VAL A 147 -3.77 0.26 0.95
N GLU A 148 -3.67 0.98 2.05
CA GLU A 148 -4.76 1.75 2.66
C GLU A 148 -4.22 3.01 3.33
N ASP A 149 -5.11 3.92 3.76
CA ASP A 149 -4.74 5.08 4.58
C ASP A 149 -5.33 5.01 6.00
N ASP A 150 -4.69 5.70 6.95
CA ASP A 150 -5.07 5.68 8.37
C ASP A 150 -6.53 6.14 8.61
N CYS A 151 -7.02 7.08 7.81
CA CYS A 151 -8.42 7.51 7.93
C CYS A 151 -9.38 6.37 7.58
N ARG A 152 -9.16 5.67 6.46
CA ARG A 152 -10.01 4.58 5.98
C ARG A 152 -9.98 3.35 6.87
N LEU A 153 -8.85 3.09 7.52
CA LEU A 153 -8.72 2.00 8.49
C LEU A 153 -9.60 2.19 9.74
N HIS A 154 -10.29 3.32 9.94
CA HIS A 154 -11.33 3.43 10.96
C HIS A 154 -12.63 2.70 10.58
N ASP A 155 -12.89 2.49 9.29
CA ASP A 155 -14.00 1.65 8.84
C ASP A 155 -13.65 0.18 9.06
N ILE A 156 -14.51 -0.54 9.78
CA ILE A 156 -14.27 -1.93 10.18
C ILE A 156 -14.16 -2.85 8.96
N LYS A 157 -14.99 -2.66 7.92
CA LYS A 157 -14.98 -3.51 6.74
C LYS A 157 -13.70 -3.31 5.94
N ILE A 158 -13.27 -2.06 5.76
CA ILE A 158 -12.00 -1.74 5.08
C ILE A 158 -10.81 -2.29 5.87
N ARG A 159 -10.82 -2.12 7.19
CA ARG A 159 -9.79 -2.64 8.08
C ARG A 159 -9.68 -4.15 8.01
N GLU A 160 -10.79 -4.87 8.13
CA GLU A 160 -10.82 -6.33 8.05
C GLU A 160 -10.29 -6.80 6.69
N ASN A 161 -10.76 -6.20 5.60
CA ASN A 161 -10.29 -6.55 4.27
C ASN A 161 -8.78 -6.29 4.06
N PHE A 162 -8.27 -5.16 4.56
CA PHE A 162 -6.84 -4.88 4.51
C PHE A 162 -6.05 -5.96 5.26
N ILE A 163 -6.49 -6.33 6.47
CA ILE A 163 -5.89 -7.40 7.26
C ILE A 163 -5.91 -8.73 6.50
N GLU A 164 -7.06 -9.14 5.95
CA GLU A 164 -7.16 -10.38 5.17
C GLU A 164 -6.17 -10.40 4.00
N ARG A 165 -6.05 -9.27 3.28
CA ARG A 165 -5.16 -9.14 2.12
C ARG A 165 -3.68 -9.23 2.50
N ILE A 166 -3.23 -8.56 3.57
CA ILE A 166 -1.83 -8.65 4.02
C ILE A 166 -1.47 -10.07 4.47
N PHE A 167 -2.38 -10.77 5.15
CA PHE A 167 -2.16 -12.15 5.61
C PHE A 167 -2.21 -13.14 4.43
N MET A 168 -3.11 -12.94 3.46
CA MET A 168 -3.12 -13.75 2.24
C MET A 168 -1.80 -13.58 1.47
N LEU A 169 -1.33 -12.35 1.27
CA LEU A 169 -0.07 -12.09 0.57
C LEU A 169 1.13 -12.69 1.32
N LYS A 170 1.12 -12.65 2.65
CA LYS A 170 2.13 -13.32 3.47
C LYS A 170 2.17 -14.83 3.18
N LYS A 171 1.04 -15.51 3.29
CA LYS A 171 0.93 -16.97 3.03
C LYS A 171 1.34 -17.31 1.60
N TRP A 172 0.96 -16.47 0.63
CA TRP A 172 1.37 -16.63 -0.76
C TRP A 172 2.88 -16.59 -0.92
N ARG A 173 3.55 -15.62 -0.29
CA ARG A 173 5.01 -15.50 -0.33
C ARG A 173 5.73 -16.64 0.39
N GLU A 174 5.14 -17.19 1.45
CA GLU A 174 5.66 -18.39 2.10
C GLU A 174 5.59 -19.61 1.19
N LEU A 175 4.49 -19.79 0.45
CA LEU A 175 4.39 -20.82 -0.59
C LEU A 175 5.49 -20.63 -1.64
N LEU A 176 5.73 -19.41 -2.10
CA LEU A 176 6.78 -19.16 -3.09
C LEU A 176 8.18 -19.53 -2.58
N LYS A 177 8.45 -19.40 -1.27
CA LYS A 177 9.72 -19.82 -0.65
C LYS A 177 9.91 -21.33 -0.61
N THR A 178 8.84 -22.13 -0.60
CA THR A 178 8.94 -23.60 -0.65
C THR A 178 9.08 -24.15 -2.07
N GLY A 179 8.99 -23.27 -3.08
CA GLY A 179 9.13 -23.59 -4.50
C GLY A 179 7.78 -23.69 -5.22
N LYS A 180 7.79 -23.35 -6.52
CA LYS A 180 6.57 -23.33 -7.34
C LYS A 180 6.19 -24.75 -7.79
N THR A 181 5.41 -25.46 -6.98
CA THR A 181 4.91 -26.81 -7.32
C THR A 181 3.39 -26.82 -7.46
N LEU A 182 2.87 -27.71 -8.33
CA LEU A 182 1.43 -27.90 -8.50
C LEU A 182 0.76 -28.40 -7.21
N GLY A 183 1.42 -29.32 -6.49
CA GLY A 183 0.92 -29.83 -5.22
C GLY A 183 0.85 -28.74 -4.15
N GLY A 184 1.88 -27.89 -4.04
CA GLY A 184 1.88 -26.75 -3.12
C GLY A 184 0.78 -25.74 -3.45
N LEU A 185 0.56 -25.44 -4.74
CA LEU A 185 -0.52 -24.56 -5.16
C LEU A 185 -1.91 -25.14 -4.85
N ALA A 186 -2.10 -26.44 -5.07
CA ALA A 186 -3.36 -27.12 -4.78
C ALA A 186 -3.68 -27.17 -3.27
N ASP A 187 -2.67 -27.43 -2.42
CA ASP A 187 -2.82 -27.35 -0.96
C ASP A 187 -3.13 -25.92 -0.50
N PHE A 188 -2.37 -24.94 -0.99
CA PHE A 188 -2.62 -23.52 -0.72
C PHE A 188 -4.04 -23.12 -1.09
N HIS A 189 -4.47 -23.43 -2.31
CA HIS A 189 -5.82 -23.16 -2.78
C HIS A 189 -6.87 -23.83 -1.89
N THR A 190 -6.69 -25.10 -1.55
CA THR A 190 -7.62 -25.84 -0.69
C THR A 190 -7.83 -25.17 0.67
N ARG A 191 -6.75 -24.63 1.26
CA ARG A 191 -6.80 -23.91 2.56
C ARG A 191 -7.41 -22.52 2.45
N GLN A 192 -7.23 -21.83 1.33
CA GLN A 192 -7.63 -20.42 1.17
C GLN A 192 -8.95 -20.22 0.41
N LYS A 193 -9.46 -21.24 -0.30
CA LYS A 193 -10.61 -21.10 -1.20
C LYS A 193 -11.89 -20.61 -0.54
N LEU A 194 -12.13 -20.91 0.74
CA LEU A 194 -13.33 -20.43 1.44
C LEU A 194 -13.26 -18.92 1.71
N LEU A 195 -12.08 -18.38 1.98
CA LEU A 195 -11.89 -16.94 2.06
C LEU A 195 -12.15 -16.29 0.69
N VAL A 196 -11.63 -16.88 -0.39
CA VAL A 196 -11.94 -16.41 -1.76
C VAL A 196 -13.44 -16.46 -2.04
N LEU A 197 -14.14 -17.54 -1.66
CA LEU A 197 -15.59 -17.68 -1.84
C LEU A 197 -16.38 -16.61 -1.10
N ALA A 198 -15.97 -16.25 0.12
CA ALA A 198 -16.62 -15.22 0.92
C ALA A 198 -16.57 -13.83 0.25
N HIS A 199 -15.55 -13.56 -0.57
CA HIS A 199 -15.40 -12.30 -1.31
C HIS A 199 -15.95 -12.37 -2.74
N SER A 200 -15.79 -13.50 -3.42
CA SER A 200 -16.22 -13.64 -4.81
C SER A 200 -16.37 -15.09 -5.27
N GLU A 201 -17.61 -15.50 -5.50
CA GLU A 201 -17.92 -16.81 -6.09
C GLU A 201 -17.36 -16.97 -7.50
N THR A 202 -17.33 -15.90 -8.30
CA THR A 202 -16.75 -15.90 -9.65
C THR A 202 -15.28 -16.28 -9.62
N HIS A 203 -14.49 -15.59 -8.78
CA HIS A 203 -13.06 -15.88 -8.65
C HIS A 203 -12.82 -17.25 -8.00
N TYR A 204 -13.66 -17.67 -7.05
CA TYR A 204 -13.58 -19.02 -6.48
C TYR A 204 -13.64 -20.10 -7.57
N ARG A 205 -14.63 -20.01 -8.48
CA ARG A 205 -14.78 -20.96 -9.60
C ARG A 205 -13.64 -20.85 -10.61
N GLU A 206 -13.17 -19.64 -10.90
CA GLU A 206 -12.07 -19.40 -11.84
C GLU A 206 -10.74 -19.94 -11.30
N MET A 207 -10.36 -19.57 -10.08
CA MET A 207 -9.14 -20.04 -9.43
C MET A 207 -9.14 -21.56 -9.26
N GLY A 208 -10.29 -22.18 -8.96
CA GLY A 208 -10.41 -23.63 -8.92
C GLY A 208 -10.11 -24.29 -10.28
N ARG A 209 -10.60 -23.70 -11.38
CA ARG A 209 -10.25 -24.15 -12.74
C ARG A 209 -8.77 -23.94 -13.04
N THR A 210 -8.20 -22.79 -12.70
CA THR A 210 -6.77 -22.49 -12.88
C THR A 210 -5.87 -23.54 -12.21
N VAL A 211 -6.21 -23.97 -11.00
CA VAL A 211 -5.47 -25.02 -10.28
C VAL A 211 -5.65 -26.39 -10.93
N ALA A 212 -6.89 -26.76 -11.29
CA ALA A 212 -7.17 -28.06 -11.93
C ALA A 212 -6.48 -28.21 -13.29
N GLU A 213 -6.39 -27.12 -14.05
CA GLU A 213 -5.77 -27.07 -15.37
C GLU A 213 -4.27 -26.72 -15.33
N GLY A 214 -3.67 -26.59 -14.15
CA GLY A 214 -2.31 -26.09 -13.98
C GLY A 214 -1.23 -26.87 -14.76
N LYS A 215 -1.46 -28.15 -15.07
CA LYS A 215 -0.56 -28.96 -15.92
C LYS A 215 -0.47 -28.48 -17.37
N LYS A 216 -1.45 -27.72 -17.86
CA LYS A 216 -1.53 -27.24 -19.25
C LYS A 216 -0.71 -25.97 -19.50
N MET A 217 -0.08 -25.40 -18.47
CA MET A 217 0.60 -24.10 -18.58
C MET A 217 1.98 -24.11 -17.90
N PRO A 218 2.90 -23.24 -18.33
CA PRO A 218 4.17 -23.05 -17.63
C PRO A 218 3.95 -22.64 -16.18
N VAL A 219 4.73 -23.23 -15.27
CA VAL A 219 4.60 -23.02 -13.82
C VAL A 219 4.65 -21.53 -13.43
N ASP A 220 5.55 -20.75 -14.03
CA ASP A 220 5.64 -19.32 -13.72
C ASP A 220 4.37 -18.55 -14.11
N LYS A 221 3.80 -18.87 -15.28
CA LYS A 221 2.56 -18.25 -15.75
C LYS A 221 1.37 -18.65 -14.87
N LEU A 222 1.33 -19.89 -14.40
CA LEU A 222 0.31 -20.38 -13.47
C LEU A 222 0.30 -19.59 -12.17
N PHE A 223 1.47 -19.46 -11.54
CA PHE A 223 1.60 -18.74 -10.27
C PHE A 223 1.30 -17.25 -10.44
N ASP A 224 1.76 -16.64 -11.53
CA ASP A 224 1.46 -15.23 -11.83
C ASP A 224 -0.04 -14.99 -12.03
N THR A 225 -0.71 -15.85 -12.82
CA THR A 225 -2.15 -15.79 -13.04
C THR A 225 -2.93 -15.99 -11.75
N TYR A 226 -2.52 -16.98 -10.94
CA TYR A 226 -3.18 -17.27 -9.67
C TYR A 226 -3.03 -16.11 -8.67
N GLU A 227 -1.83 -15.51 -8.56
CA GLU A 227 -1.60 -14.34 -7.70
C GLU A 227 -2.48 -13.16 -8.12
N HIS A 228 -2.60 -12.91 -9.43
CA HIS A 228 -3.45 -11.85 -9.96
C HIS A 228 -4.92 -12.06 -9.58
N LEU A 229 -5.46 -13.26 -9.85
CA LEU A 229 -6.83 -13.63 -9.49
C LEU A 229 -7.08 -13.55 -7.98
N MET A 230 -6.12 -14.01 -7.18
CA MET A 230 -6.19 -13.96 -5.71
C MET A 230 -6.25 -12.52 -5.20
N SER A 231 -5.37 -11.66 -5.73
CA SER A 231 -5.33 -10.23 -5.37
C SER A 231 -6.64 -9.54 -5.74
N ASP A 232 -7.21 -9.85 -6.90
CA ASP A 232 -8.46 -9.24 -7.37
C ASP A 232 -9.69 -9.78 -6.65
N ALA A 233 -9.70 -11.07 -6.30
CA ALA A 233 -10.78 -11.68 -5.55
C ALA A 233 -11.00 -11.02 -4.19
N LEU A 234 -9.91 -10.62 -3.51
CA LEU A 234 -9.96 -10.04 -2.17
C LEU A 234 -10.12 -8.52 -2.18
N LYS A 235 -10.14 -7.85 -3.32
CA LYS A 235 -10.44 -6.40 -3.34
C LYS A 235 -11.90 -6.22 -2.94
N LEU A 236 -12.14 -5.38 -1.93
CA LEU A 236 -13.49 -4.91 -1.60
C LEU A 236 -14.15 -4.34 -2.86
N ARG A 237 -15.16 -5.06 -3.36
CA ARG A 237 -16.10 -4.51 -4.33
C ARG A 237 -17.04 -3.62 -3.54
N ASN A 238 -16.95 -2.31 -3.73
CA ASN A 238 -18.04 -1.45 -3.32
C ASN A 238 -19.27 -1.94 -4.09
N HIS A 239 -20.18 -2.63 -3.41
CA HIS A 239 -21.56 -2.67 -3.86
C HIS A 239 -22.03 -1.23 -3.83
N ALA A 240 -22.01 -0.60 -5.01
CA ALA A 240 -22.80 0.59 -5.27
C ALA A 240 -24.28 0.25 -5.17
#